data_AF-A0A9E2J802-F1
#
_entry.id   AF-A0A9E2J802-F1
#
_cell.length_a   1.000
_cell.length_b   1.000
_cell.length_c   1.000
_cell.angle_alpha   90.00
_cell.angle_beta   90.00
_cell.angle_gamma   90.00
#
_symmetry.space_group_name_H-M   'P 1'
#
loop_
_entity.id
_entity.type
_entity.pdbx_description
1 polymer ?
#
loop_
_entity_poly.entity_id
_entity_poly.type
_entity_poly.pdbx_seq_one_letter_code
_entity_poly.pdbx_strand_id
1 'polypeptide(L)'
;MSGDKQYEVNFFKPLSDHAKANKKLILILAAIWGFAVFGFQIALILLNEPTPENSYTVFESVWPAVVEDENPDAEKQKDFAKTLLYVLGKNIVVSDDHKTILRNTLSWTLFSMQADSMKYIFQKEPGKETYDYAAETIGLTSTGFDKIMIDLLPFSLKKVENEILSDENINAIPGIMKLYLVHNQNVLTDFKFLGFPFHYWYTAQFLLILFVVLCFVYAFVIEKTNTKHTFVEET
;
A
#
# COMPACT_ATOMS: atom_id res chain seq x y z
N MET A 1 -6.82 -59.00 -31.83
CA MET A 1 -6.28 -58.06 -30.82
C MET A 1 -6.23 -56.67 -31.45
N SER A 2 -7.31 -55.89 -31.35
CA SER A 2 -7.38 -54.52 -31.92
C SER A 2 -8.34 -53.64 -31.10
N GLY A 3 -8.36 -53.80 -29.77
CA GLY A 3 -9.23 -53.04 -28.86
C GLY A 3 -8.52 -51.96 -28.06
N ASP A 4 -7.18 -52.02 -27.94
CA ASP A 4 -6.47 -51.24 -26.92
C ASP A 4 -6.10 -49.80 -27.34
N LYS A 5 -6.03 -49.50 -28.63
CA LYS A 5 -5.65 -48.15 -29.11
C LYS A 5 -6.80 -47.14 -29.11
N GLN A 6 -8.04 -47.59 -28.92
CA GLN A 6 -9.23 -46.74 -29.01
C GLN A 6 -9.53 -46.01 -27.70
N TYR A 7 -8.86 -46.38 -26.60
CA TYR A 7 -9.05 -45.85 -25.25
C TYR A 7 -7.81 -45.18 -24.65
N GLU A 8 -6.82 -44.80 -25.47
CA GLU A 8 -5.67 -44.04 -25.00
C GLU A 8 -6.06 -42.57 -24.76
N VAL A 9 -6.49 -42.26 -23.53
CA VAL A 9 -6.90 -40.90 -23.13
C VAL A 9 -5.65 -40.08 -22.81
N ASN A 10 -5.15 -39.33 -23.79
CA ASN A 10 -4.07 -38.37 -23.59
C ASN A 10 -4.57 -36.94 -23.77
N PHE A 11 -4.60 -36.17 -22.68
CA PHE A 11 -5.01 -34.75 -22.70
C PHE A 11 -4.11 -33.89 -23.61
N PHE A 12 -2.82 -34.19 -23.66
CA PHE A 12 -1.85 -33.44 -24.47
C PHE A 12 -1.83 -33.89 -25.93
N LYS A 13 -2.19 -35.14 -26.23
CA LYS A 13 -2.25 -35.72 -27.58
C LYS A 13 -3.57 -36.48 -27.83
N PRO A 14 -4.72 -35.79 -27.91
CA PRO A 14 -6.02 -36.45 -28.10
C PRO A 14 -6.15 -37.04 -29.51
N LEU A 15 -6.60 -38.30 -29.58
CA LEU A 15 -6.75 -39.04 -30.85
C LEU A 15 -8.14 -38.86 -31.47
N SER A 16 -9.21 -38.86 -30.65
CA SER A 16 -10.59 -38.67 -31.12
C SER A 16 -10.93 -37.20 -31.38
N ASP A 17 -11.83 -36.95 -32.33
CA ASP A 17 -12.24 -35.58 -32.67
C ASP A 17 -13.03 -34.90 -31.54
N HIS A 18 -13.77 -35.70 -30.75
CA HIS A 18 -14.40 -35.25 -29.51
C HIS A 18 -13.36 -34.78 -28.48
N ALA A 19 -12.32 -35.57 -28.23
CA ALA A 19 -11.28 -35.21 -27.27
C ALA A 19 -10.46 -33.98 -27.73
N LYS A 20 -10.23 -33.82 -29.04
CA LYS A 20 -9.62 -32.61 -29.61
C LYS A 20 -10.49 -31.37 -29.38
N ALA A 21 -11.80 -31.47 -29.60
CA ALA A 21 -12.73 -30.38 -29.38
C ALA A 21 -12.78 -29.98 -27.88
N ASN A 22 -12.84 -30.97 -26.98
CA ASN A 22 -12.83 -30.73 -25.55
C ASN A 22 -11.53 -30.05 -25.08
N LYS A 23 -10.37 -30.57 -25.50
CA LYS A 23 -9.06 -29.95 -25.22
C LYS A 23 -9.02 -28.48 -25.66
N LYS A 24 -9.50 -28.18 -26.87
CA LYS A 24 -9.53 -26.81 -27.40
C LYS A 24 -10.40 -25.90 -26.54
N LEU A 25 -11.59 -26.36 -26.14
CA LEU A 25 -12.49 -25.60 -25.27
C LEU A 25 -11.82 -25.30 -23.92
N ILE A 26 -11.25 -26.31 -23.27
CA ILE A 26 -10.55 -26.17 -21.99
C ILE A 26 -9.40 -25.16 -22.10
N LEU A 27 -8.59 -25.24 -23.16
CA LEU A 27 -7.49 -24.29 -23.38
C LEU A 27 -7.97 -22.85 -23.56
N ILE A 28 -9.08 -22.64 -24.28
CA ILE A 28 -9.67 -21.29 -24.46
C ILE A 28 -10.16 -20.75 -23.11
N LEU A 29 -10.91 -21.54 -22.35
CA LEU A 29 -11.44 -21.11 -21.06
C LEU A 29 -10.32 -20.83 -20.05
N ALA A 30 -9.29 -21.69 -20.02
CA ALA A 30 -8.11 -21.49 -19.20
C ALA A 30 -7.33 -20.24 -19.62
N ALA A 31 -7.23 -19.95 -20.93
CA ALA A 31 -6.60 -18.72 -21.41
C ALA A 31 -7.38 -17.46 -21.02
N ILE A 32 -8.72 -17.48 -21.10
CA ILE A 32 -9.57 -16.36 -20.65
C ILE A 32 -9.39 -16.13 -19.15
N TRP A 33 -9.46 -17.20 -18.35
CA TRP A 33 -9.24 -17.11 -16.90
C TRP A 33 -7.84 -16.58 -16.58
N GLY A 34 -6.80 -17.14 -17.20
CA GLY A 34 -5.42 -16.71 -17.01
C GLY A 34 -5.23 -15.24 -17.40
N PHE A 35 -5.81 -14.80 -18.51
CA PHE A 35 -5.76 -13.41 -18.91
C PHE A 35 -6.48 -12.49 -17.90
N ALA A 36 -7.64 -12.88 -17.38
CA ALA A 36 -8.33 -12.08 -16.37
C ALA A 36 -7.52 -11.97 -15.07
N VAL A 37 -6.94 -13.07 -14.60
CA VAL A 37 -6.13 -13.09 -13.38
C VAL A 37 -4.83 -12.31 -13.56
N PHE A 38 -4.01 -12.67 -14.54
CA PHE A 38 -2.67 -12.10 -14.71
C PHE A 38 -2.68 -10.77 -15.47
N GLY A 39 -3.55 -10.62 -16.46
CA GLY A 39 -3.68 -9.38 -17.23
C GLY A 39 -4.10 -8.20 -16.36
N PHE A 40 -4.97 -8.43 -15.37
CA PHE A 40 -5.31 -7.40 -14.38
C PHE A 40 -4.10 -7.00 -13.52
N GLN A 41 -3.32 -7.96 -13.04
CA GLN A 41 -2.11 -7.67 -12.26
C GLN A 41 -1.05 -6.91 -13.09
N ILE A 42 -0.87 -7.31 -14.34
CA ILE A 42 0.01 -6.62 -15.28
C ILE A 42 -0.49 -5.19 -15.53
N ALA A 43 -1.80 -5.01 -15.72
CA ALA A 43 -2.39 -3.68 -15.90
C ALA A 43 -2.15 -2.78 -14.67
N LEU A 44 -2.29 -3.30 -13.45
CA LEU A 44 -1.95 -2.55 -12.23
C LEU A 44 -0.49 -2.11 -12.24
N ILE A 45 0.44 -3.00 -12.58
CA ILE A 45 1.87 -2.68 -12.62
C ILE A 45 2.19 -1.62 -13.68
N LEU A 46 1.61 -1.75 -14.88
CA LEU A 46 1.90 -0.86 -16.02
C LEU A 46 1.29 0.53 -15.88
N LEU A 47 0.14 0.63 -15.20
CA LEU A 47 -0.59 1.90 -15.07
C LEU A 47 -0.24 2.67 -13.80
N ASN A 48 0.63 2.13 -12.94
CA ASN A 48 1.03 2.78 -11.69
C ASN A 48 1.82 4.07 -11.94
N GLU A 49 1.36 5.15 -11.32
CA GLU A 49 2.06 6.44 -11.29
C GLU A 49 2.42 6.79 -9.85
N PRO A 50 3.63 7.33 -9.60
CA PRO A 50 4.03 7.78 -8.27
C PRO A 50 3.26 9.05 -7.90
N THR A 51 2.27 8.90 -7.01
CA THR A 51 1.39 9.98 -6.58
C THR A 51 1.76 10.41 -5.15
N PRO A 52 2.12 11.69 -4.93
CA PRO A 52 2.43 12.18 -3.60
C PRO A 52 1.17 12.36 -2.76
N GLU A 53 1.24 11.98 -1.48
CA GLU A 53 0.22 12.34 -0.48
C GLU A 53 0.27 13.84 -0.17
N ASN A 54 -0.84 14.40 0.34
CA ASN A 54 -0.90 15.80 0.78
C ASN A 54 0.22 16.12 1.81
N SER A 55 0.48 15.20 2.74
CA SER A 55 1.58 15.34 3.70
C SER A 55 2.96 15.47 3.02
N TYR A 56 3.20 14.77 1.91
CA TYR A 56 4.46 14.92 1.17
C TYR A 56 4.59 16.33 0.58
N THR A 57 3.51 16.86 0.01
CA THR A 57 3.51 18.22 -0.55
C THR A 57 3.72 19.29 0.52
N VAL A 58 3.14 19.09 1.72
CA VAL A 58 3.41 19.95 2.89
C VAL A 58 4.89 19.87 3.26
N PHE A 59 5.44 18.65 3.40
CA PHE A 59 6.87 18.44 3.68
C PHE A 59 7.77 19.16 2.68
N GLU A 60 7.57 18.98 1.37
CA GLU A 60 8.40 19.62 0.35
C GLU A 60 8.37 21.16 0.43
N SER A 61 7.26 21.74 0.89
CA SER A 61 7.14 23.19 1.05
C SER A 61 7.79 23.75 2.31
N VAL A 62 7.84 22.97 3.41
CA VAL A 62 8.37 23.42 4.71
C VAL A 62 9.82 23.02 4.95
N TRP A 63 10.28 21.92 4.35
CA TRP A 63 11.60 21.35 4.60
C TRP A 63 12.76 22.31 4.35
N PRO A 64 12.84 23.05 3.22
CA PRO A 64 13.93 23.99 2.99
C PRO A 64 14.00 25.07 4.08
N ALA A 65 12.85 25.59 4.51
CA ALA A 65 12.78 26.62 5.55
C ALA A 65 13.27 26.10 6.91
N VAL A 66 13.04 24.83 7.23
CA VAL A 66 13.47 24.27 8.53
C VAL A 66 14.98 24.03 8.59
N VAL A 67 15.63 23.78 7.45
CA VAL A 67 17.06 23.46 7.38
C VAL A 67 17.93 24.68 7.06
N GLU A 68 17.45 25.58 6.20
CA GLU A 68 18.23 26.69 5.66
C GLU A 68 18.02 27.99 6.45
N ASP A 69 16.83 28.20 7.05
CA ASP A 69 16.56 29.44 7.79
C ASP A 69 17.10 29.37 9.22
N GLU A 70 17.86 30.38 9.64
CA GLU A 70 18.34 30.49 11.04
C GLU A 70 17.19 30.63 12.05
N ASN A 71 16.04 31.16 11.62
CA ASN A 71 14.82 31.27 12.42
C ASN A 71 13.57 30.95 11.57
N PRO A 72 13.26 29.66 11.40
CA PRO A 72 12.15 29.23 10.56
C PRO A 72 10.82 29.74 11.11
N ASP A 73 9.88 30.01 10.22
CA ASP A 73 8.52 30.38 10.60
C ASP A 73 7.87 29.29 11.50
N ALA A 74 7.24 29.72 12.59
CA ALA A 74 6.71 28.82 13.61
C ALA A 74 5.58 27.94 13.07
N GLU A 75 4.79 28.40 12.09
CA GLU A 75 3.74 27.60 11.46
C GLU A 75 4.35 26.49 10.60
N LYS A 76 5.36 26.82 9.80
CA LYS A 76 6.10 25.82 9.00
C LYS A 76 6.76 24.74 9.86
N GLN A 77 7.30 25.10 11.02
CA GLN A 77 7.88 24.12 11.95
C GLN A 77 6.82 23.18 12.54
N LYS A 78 5.62 23.70 12.84
CA LYS A 78 4.48 22.86 13.28
C LYS A 78 4.06 21.87 12.21
N ASP A 79 3.91 22.34 10.98
CA ASP A 79 3.52 21.49 9.85
C ASP A 79 4.58 20.43 9.54
N PHE A 80 5.86 20.80 9.65
CA PHE A 80 6.95 19.84 9.54
C PHE A 80 6.87 18.76 10.63
N ALA A 81 6.75 19.15 11.89
CA ALA A 81 6.65 18.21 13.01
C ALA A 81 5.41 17.30 12.91
N LYS A 82 4.25 17.82 12.50
CA LYS A 82 3.05 17.01 12.22
C LYS A 82 3.30 15.98 11.14
N THR A 83 4.01 16.36 10.08
CA THR A 83 4.29 15.46 8.97
C THR A 83 5.25 14.34 9.38
N LEU A 84 6.26 14.64 10.19
CA LEU A 84 7.13 13.61 10.80
C LEU A 84 6.33 12.66 11.70
N LEU A 85 5.46 13.19 12.55
CA LEU A 85 4.62 12.40 13.45
C LEU A 85 3.63 11.52 12.68
N TYR A 86 3.09 12.02 11.56
CA TYR A 86 2.24 11.25 10.66
C TYR A 86 2.98 10.04 10.07
N VAL A 87 4.23 10.23 9.60
CA VAL A 87 5.05 9.11 9.11
C VAL A 87 5.39 8.13 10.23
N LEU A 88 5.74 8.61 11.43
CA LEU A 88 5.98 7.76 12.59
C LEU A 88 4.74 6.95 13.01
N GLY A 89 3.54 7.50 12.78
CA GLY A 89 2.27 6.81 12.92
C GLY A 89 2.12 5.59 12.00
N LYS A 90 2.82 5.54 10.86
CA LYS A 90 2.91 4.36 9.96
C LYS A 90 3.84 3.27 10.54
N ASN A 91 3.87 3.10 11.87
CA ASN A 91 4.84 2.33 12.68
C ASN A 91 5.17 0.91 12.15
N ILE A 92 4.20 0.19 11.58
CA ILE A 92 4.40 -1.18 11.06
C ILE A 92 5.24 -1.18 9.78
N VAL A 93 5.13 -0.13 8.96
CA VAL A 93 5.76 -0.04 7.63
C VAL A 93 7.14 0.61 7.71
N VAL A 94 7.36 1.49 8.69
CA VAL A 94 8.64 2.21 8.83
C VAL A 94 9.72 1.29 9.42
N SER A 95 10.86 1.16 8.74
CA SER A 95 12.04 0.45 9.25
C SER A 95 12.62 1.10 10.51
N ASP A 96 13.24 0.30 11.38
CA ASP A 96 13.74 0.79 12.68
C ASP A 96 14.82 1.88 12.58
N ASP A 97 15.67 1.81 11.55
CA ASP A 97 16.69 2.85 11.27
C ASP A 97 16.02 4.18 10.91
N HIS A 98 15.05 4.15 9.99
CA HIS A 98 14.26 5.34 9.62
C HIS A 98 13.45 5.87 10.80
N LYS A 99 12.90 5.00 11.67
CA LYS A 99 12.24 5.44 12.91
C LYS A 99 13.20 6.21 13.78
N THR A 100 14.44 5.75 13.94
CA THR A 100 15.42 6.46 14.77
C THR A 100 15.70 7.85 14.22
N ILE A 101 15.92 7.99 12.91
CA ILE A 101 16.14 9.28 12.24
C ILE A 101 14.92 10.19 12.40
N LEU A 102 13.71 9.68 12.16
CA LEU A 102 12.47 10.44 12.27
C LEU A 102 12.19 10.89 13.71
N ARG A 103 12.41 10.02 14.71
CA ARG A 103 12.24 10.35 16.13
C ARG A 103 13.25 11.39 16.59
N ASN A 104 14.50 11.27 16.17
CA ASN A 104 15.55 12.25 16.47
C ASN A 104 15.18 13.61 15.86
N THR A 105 14.76 13.62 14.60
CA THR A 105 14.37 14.84 13.88
C THR A 105 13.14 15.48 14.52
N LEU A 106 12.08 14.71 14.82
CA LEU A 106 10.87 15.23 15.47
C LEU A 106 11.18 15.83 16.84
N SER A 107 11.97 15.13 17.66
CA SER A 107 12.32 15.59 19.00
C SER A 107 13.16 16.86 18.94
N TRP A 108 14.11 16.94 17.99
CA TRP A 108 14.89 18.13 17.73
C TRP A 108 14.02 19.31 17.25
N THR A 109 13.11 19.10 16.30
CA THR A 109 12.19 20.15 15.82
C THR A 109 11.35 20.72 16.97
N LEU A 110 10.81 19.85 17.82
CA LEU A 110 10.04 20.29 18.98
C LEU A 110 10.89 21.05 19.99
N PHE A 111 12.15 20.63 20.20
CA PHE A 111 13.12 21.30 21.04
C PHE A 111 13.52 22.68 20.49
N SER A 112 13.75 22.81 19.18
CA SER A 112 14.14 24.07 18.54
C SER A 112 13.03 25.12 18.57
N MET A 113 11.77 24.69 18.64
CA MET A 113 10.60 25.55 18.78
C MET A 113 10.40 26.10 20.21
N GLN A 114 11.09 25.53 21.22
CA GLN A 114 10.91 25.96 22.60
C GLN A 114 11.75 27.20 22.94
N ALA A 115 11.21 28.02 23.84
CA ALA A 115 12.01 29.01 24.54
C ALA A 115 13.14 28.34 25.34
N ASP A 116 14.27 29.03 25.51
CA ASP A 116 15.46 28.48 26.19
C ASP A 116 15.17 27.98 27.61
N SER A 117 14.21 28.60 28.31
CA SER A 117 13.78 28.17 29.65
C SER A 117 13.07 26.81 29.67
N MET A 118 12.56 26.33 28.53
CA MET A 118 11.75 25.12 28.40
C MET A 118 12.48 23.98 27.69
N LYS A 119 13.61 24.27 27.03
CA LYS A 119 14.45 23.29 26.32
C LYS A 119 14.88 22.09 27.17
N TYR A 120 15.07 22.28 28.48
CA TYR A 120 15.48 21.20 29.40
C TYR A 120 14.48 20.03 29.46
N ILE A 121 13.22 20.25 29.10
CA ILE A 121 12.16 19.22 29.13
C ILE A 121 12.41 18.14 28.07
N PHE A 122 12.99 18.53 26.93
CA PHE A 122 13.34 17.61 25.83
C PHE A 122 14.75 17.00 25.99
N GLN A 123 15.57 17.54 26.89
CA GLN A 123 16.90 17.00 27.23
C GLN A 123 16.85 15.90 28.30
N LYS A 124 15.68 15.65 28.90
CA LYS A 124 15.43 14.53 29.82
C LYS A 124 14.74 13.38 29.09
N GLU A 125 14.65 12.21 29.73
CA GLU A 125 13.81 11.13 29.22
C GLU A 125 12.36 11.62 29.06
N PRO A 126 11.74 11.47 27.87
CA PRO A 126 10.40 11.99 27.61
C PRO A 126 9.39 11.44 28.62
N GLY A 127 8.69 12.37 29.27
CA GLY A 127 7.63 12.06 30.23
C GLY A 127 6.31 12.69 29.80
N LYS A 128 5.30 12.55 30.65
CA LYS A 128 3.97 13.13 30.40
C LYS A 128 4.04 14.63 30.10
N GLU A 129 4.83 15.36 30.87
CA GLU A 129 5.06 16.79 30.67
C GLU A 129 5.60 17.10 29.27
N THR A 130 6.60 16.34 28.79
CA THR A 130 7.14 16.48 27.43
C THR A 130 6.07 16.25 26.37
N TYR A 131 5.19 15.26 26.56
CA TYR A 131 4.11 14.95 25.62
C TYR A 131 3.05 16.04 25.57
N ASP A 132 2.64 16.55 26.73
CA ASP A 132 1.65 17.62 26.84
C ASP A 132 2.19 18.90 26.15
N TYR A 133 3.46 19.27 26.40
CA TYR A 133 4.11 20.40 25.74
C TYR A 133 4.30 20.20 24.24
N ALA A 134 4.67 18.99 23.81
CA ALA A 134 4.79 18.68 22.40
C ALA A 134 3.43 18.87 21.69
N ALA A 135 2.36 18.28 22.24
CA ALA A 135 1.01 18.40 21.70
C ALA A 135 0.57 19.87 21.57
N GLU A 136 0.81 20.69 22.60
CA GLU A 136 0.50 22.12 22.57
C GLU A 136 1.33 22.87 21.52
N THR A 137 2.63 22.57 21.44
CA THR A 137 3.57 23.21 20.51
C THR A 137 3.14 23.01 19.05
N ILE A 138 2.79 21.77 18.68
CA ILE A 138 2.31 21.46 17.34
C ILE A 138 0.81 21.73 17.15
N GLY A 139 0.11 22.21 18.18
CA GLY A 139 -1.30 22.58 18.10
C GLY A 139 -2.21 21.38 17.80
N LEU A 140 -1.96 20.24 18.45
CA LEU A 140 -2.87 19.09 18.41
C LEU A 140 -4.04 19.28 19.36
N THR A 141 -5.23 18.92 18.90
CA THR A 141 -6.46 18.95 19.69
C THR A 141 -6.80 17.57 20.28
N SER A 142 -7.62 17.53 21.33
CA SER A 142 -8.05 16.27 21.96
C SER A 142 -9.18 15.55 21.20
N THR A 143 -9.51 15.98 19.99
CA THR A 143 -10.61 15.46 19.17
C THR A 143 -10.12 15.01 17.79
N GLY A 144 -10.94 14.20 17.11
CA GLY A 144 -10.65 13.75 15.75
C GLY A 144 -9.34 12.96 15.64
N PHE A 145 -8.61 13.22 14.55
CA PHE A 145 -7.35 12.54 14.24
C PHE A 145 -6.18 13.01 15.12
N ASP A 146 -6.23 14.25 15.63
CA ASP A 146 -5.20 14.80 16.50
C ASP A 146 -5.07 14.02 17.81
N LYS A 147 -6.18 13.50 18.34
CA LYS A 147 -6.16 12.62 19.51
C LYS A 147 -5.23 11.41 19.29
N ILE A 148 -5.30 10.80 18.10
CA ILE A 148 -4.45 9.66 17.75
C ILE A 148 -2.99 10.10 17.67
N MET A 149 -2.73 11.30 17.12
CA MET A 149 -1.39 11.86 17.07
C MET A 149 -0.82 12.13 18.47
N ILE A 150 -1.63 12.60 19.43
CA ILE A 150 -1.23 12.75 20.83
C ILE A 150 -0.84 11.39 21.43
N ASP A 151 -1.65 10.36 21.18
CA ASP A 151 -1.40 8.99 21.68
C ASP A 151 -0.11 8.38 21.08
N LEU A 152 0.41 8.92 19.97
CA LEU A 152 1.66 8.48 19.34
C LEU A 152 2.92 9.16 19.92
N LEU A 153 2.79 10.30 20.60
CA LEU A 153 3.93 11.06 21.14
C LEU A 153 4.83 10.23 22.07
N PRO A 154 4.31 9.38 22.98
CA PRO A 154 5.15 8.56 23.85
C PRO A 154 6.09 7.60 23.12
N PHE A 155 5.71 7.18 21.91
CA PHE A 155 6.51 6.27 21.08
C PHE A 155 7.38 7.00 20.05
N SER A 156 7.06 8.27 19.80
CA SER A 156 7.65 9.08 18.73
C SER A 156 8.74 10.02 19.23
N LEU A 157 8.75 10.37 20.52
CA LEU A 157 9.78 11.24 21.08
C LEU A 157 10.96 10.45 21.64
N LYS A 158 12.13 11.10 21.62
CA LYS A 158 13.36 10.67 22.28
C LYS A 158 13.98 11.87 22.98
N LYS A 159 14.85 11.58 23.95
CA LYS A 159 15.73 12.57 24.55
C LYS A 159 16.58 13.22 23.45
N VAL A 160 16.64 14.55 23.46
CA VAL A 160 17.51 15.34 22.59
C VAL A 160 18.88 15.44 23.23
N GLU A 161 19.88 14.85 22.59
CA GLU A 161 21.27 14.84 23.08
C GLU A 161 22.08 16.03 22.57
N ASN A 162 21.80 16.49 21.35
CA ASN A 162 22.51 17.57 20.68
C ASN A 162 21.55 18.70 20.30
N GLU A 163 22.00 19.94 20.43
CA GLU A 163 21.20 21.12 20.05
C GLU A 163 21.08 21.30 18.53
N ILE A 164 21.98 20.66 17.78
CA ILE A 164 22.04 20.70 16.32
C ILE A 164 21.65 19.33 15.78
N LEU A 165 20.82 19.31 14.74
CA LEU A 165 20.48 18.11 14.03
C LEU A 165 21.69 17.58 13.25
N SER A 166 21.97 16.28 13.33
CA SER A 166 23.12 15.70 12.62
C SER A 166 22.94 15.80 11.10
N ASP A 167 24.05 16.02 10.39
CA ASP A 167 24.07 16.03 8.91
C ASP A 167 23.52 14.73 8.32
N GLU A 168 23.72 13.60 8.99
CA GLU A 168 23.15 12.31 8.62
C GLU A 168 21.61 12.37 8.59
N ASN A 169 20.98 12.93 9.63
CA ASN A 169 19.53 13.06 9.69
C ASN A 169 19.03 14.02 8.59
N ILE A 170 19.69 15.18 8.43
CA ILE A 170 19.32 16.18 7.43
C ILE A 170 19.32 15.56 6.02
N ASN A 171 20.38 14.83 5.68
CA ASN A 171 20.51 14.24 4.35
C ASN A 171 19.55 13.05 4.13
N ALA A 172 19.18 12.31 5.18
CA ALA A 172 18.31 11.13 5.07
C ALA A 172 16.82 11.48 4.98
N ILE A 173 16.37 12.55 5.65
CA ILE A 173 14.94 12.89 5.79
C ILE A 173 14.21 13.01 4.44
N PRO A 174 14.69 13.73 3.42
CA PRO A 174 13.98 13.82 2.13
C PRO A 174 13.72 12.47 1.47
N GLY A 175 14.70 11.57 1.52
CA GLY A 175 14.56 10.21 0.98
C GLY A 175 13.54 9.37 1.77
N ILE A 176 13.58 9.48 3.10
CA ILE A 176 12.64 8.79 4.00
C ILE A 176 11.21 9.28 3.77
N MET A 177 11.00 10.60 3.73
CA MET A 177 9.68 11.20 3.55
C MET A 177 9.10 10.83 2.18
N LYS A 178 9.91 10.86 1.12
CA LYS A 178 9.51 10.42 -0.21
C LYS A 178 9.13 8.94 -0.24
N LEU A 179 9.89 8.07 0.43
CA LEU A 179 9.61 6.63 0.46
C LEU A 179 8.26 6.31 1.12
N TYR A 180 7.90 7.01 2.21
CA TYR A 180 6.71 6.69 3.00
C TYR A 180 5.47 7.54 2.68
N LEU A 181 5.60 8.62 1.91
CA LEU A 181 4.50 9.52 1.56
C LEU A 181 4.23 9.62 0.04
N VAL A 182 5.00 8.91 -0.79
CA VAL A 182 4.70 8.74 -2.22
C VAL A 182 4.28 7.31 -2.46
N HIS A 183 3.09 7.14 -3.02
CA HIS A 183 2.50 5.81 -3.26
C HIS A 183 2.11 5.68 -4.73
N ASN A 184 2.20 4.45 -5.24
CA ASN A 184 1.77 4.18 -6.61
C ASN A 184 0.25 4.11 -6.65
N GLN A 185 -0.36 5.00 -7.43
CA GLN A 185 -1.81 5.05 -7.64
C GLN A 185 -2.12 5.07 -9.14
N ASN A 186 -3.32 4.62 -9.50
CA ASN A 186 -3.83 4.67 -10.86
C ASN A 186 -5.37 4.60 -10.87
N VAL A 187 -5.96 4.77 -12.06
CA VAL A 187 -7.42 4.76 -12.22
C VAL A 187 -8.07 3.45 -11.72
N LEU A 188 -7.42 2.30 -11.85
CA LEU A 188 -7.94 1.02 -11.36
C LEU A 188 -7.87 0.87 -9.83
N THR A 189 -6.91 1.55 -9.18
CA THR A 189 -6.83 1.59 -7.72
C THR A 189 -7.83 2.57 -7.11
N ASP A 190 -8.04 3.70 -7.80
CA ASP A 190 -8.80 4.83 -7.27
C ASP A 190 -10.29 4.75 -7.62
N PHE A 191 -10.62 4.07 -8.71
CA PHE A 191 -12.00 3.85 -9.10
C PHE A 191 -12.75 3.08 -8.00
N LYS A 192 -13.90 3.60 -7.59
CA LYS A 192 -14.74 2.97 -6.56
C LYS A 192 -15.93 2.30 -7.22
N PHE A 193 -16.15 1.02 -6.88
CA PHE A 193 -17.28 0.24 -7.33
C PHE A 193 -18.04 -0.28 -6.11
N LEU A 194 -19.35 0.01 -6.04
CA LEU A 194 -20.24 -0.36 -4.93
C LEU A 194 -19.74 0.08 -3.54
N GLY A 195 -19.03 1.23 -3.48
CA GLY A 195 -18.49 1.78 -2.22
C GLY A 195 -17.11 1.26 -1.82
N PHE A 196 -16.50 0.35 -2.60
CA PHE A 196 -15.17 -0.20 -2.34
C PHE A 196 -14.21 0.13 -3.49
N PRO A 197 -12.88 0.12 -3.27
CA PRO A 197 -11.92 0.24 -4.36
C PRO A 197 -12.08 -0.91 -5.37
N PHE A 198 -12.10 -0.57 -6.66
CA PHE A 198 -12.45 -1.48 -7.74
C PHE A 198 -11.54 -2.70 -7.80
N HIS A 199 -10.23 -2.51 -7.63
CA HIS A 199 -9.27 -3.61 -7.63
C HIS A 199 -9.58 -4.69 -6.57
N TYR A 200 -10.03 -4.31 -5.37
CA TYR A 200 -10.47 -5.28 -4.36
C TYR A 200 -11.70 -6.05 -4.81
N TRP A 201 -12.69 -5.35 -5.37
CA TRP A 201 -13.90 -6.00 -5.89
C TRP A 201 -13.57 -6.94 -7.05
N TYR A 202 -12.70 -6.52 -7.96
CA TYR A 202 -12.27 -7.29 -9.10
C TYR A 202 -11.65 -8.62 -8.65
N THR A 203 -10.67 -8.56 -7.73
CA THR A 203 -9.97 -9.75 -7.27
C THR A 203 -10.84 -10.64 -6.38
N ALA A 204 -11.70 -10.06 -5.53
CA ALA A 204 -12.46 -10.83 -4.54
C ALA A 204 -13.77 -11.41 -5.09
N GLN A 205 -14.47 -10.69 -5.97
CA GLN A 205 -15.82 -11.05 -6.42
C GLN A 205 -15.86 -11.36 -7.91
N PHE A 206 -15.36 -10.46 -8.75
CA PHE A 206 -15.44 -10.63 -10.21
C PHE A 206 -14.72 -11.90 -10.69
N LEU A 207 -13.51 -12.18 -10.21
CA LEU A 207 -12.78 -13.38 -10.61
C LEU A 207 -13.52 -14.68 -10.22
N LEU A 208 -14.21 -14.69 -9.08
CA LEU A 208 -15.02 -15.84 -8.66
C LEU A 208 -16.27 -16.00 -9.53
N ILE A 209 -16.98 -14.91 -9.79
CA ILE A 209 -18.15 -14.91 -10.68
C ILE A 209 -17.74 -15.37 -12.08
N LEU A 210 -16.64 -14.83 -12.61
CA LEU A 210 -16.08 -15.22 -13.90
C LEU A 210 -15.77 -16.72 -13.92
N PHE A 211 -15.14 -17.25 -12.89
CA PHE A 211 -14.84 -18.68 -12.81
C PHE A 211 -16.10 -19.55 -12.87
N VAL A 212 -17.14 -19.22 -12.08
CA VAL A 212 -18.42 -19.94 -12.11
C VAL A 212 -19.08 -19.85 -13.49
N VAL A 213 -19.06 -18.67 -14.12
CA VAL A 213 -19.59 -18.48 -15.48
C VAL A 213 -18.81 -19.33 -16.49
N LEU A 214 -17.48 -19.41 -16.41
CA LEU A 214 -16.68 -20.25 -17.28
C LEU A 214 -17.00 -21.74 -17.09
N CYS A 215 -17.26 -22.20 -15.85
CA CYS A 215 -17.73 -23.56 -15.59
C CYS A 215 -19.10 -23.83 -16.22
N PHE A 216 -20.03 -22.87 -16.11
CA PHE A 216 -21.34 -22.99 -16.74
C PHE A 216 -21.25 -23.05 -18.28
N VAL A 217 -20.43 -22.17 -18.86
CA VAL A 217 -20.14 -22.17 -20.31
C VAL A 217 -19.53 -23.50 -20.74
N TYR A 218 -18.59 -24.04 -19.96
CA TYR A 218 -18.02 -25.36 -20.24
C TYR A 218 -19.09 -26.45 -20.26
N ALA A 219 -19.93 -26.54 -19.22
CA ALA A 219 -20.98 -27.54 -19.10
C ALA A 219 -21.97 -27.47 -20.29
N PHE A 220 -22.38 -26.26 -20.67
CA PHE A 220 -23.30 -26.08 -21.80
C PHE A 220 -22.66 -26.44 -23.15
N VAL A 221 -21.41 -26.04 -23.38
CA VAL A 221 -20.73 -26.29 -24.66
C VAL A 221 -20.33 -27.75 -24.80
N ILE A 222 -19.94 -28.42 -23.70
CA ILE A 222 -19.57 -29.83 -23.74
C ILE A 222 -20.79 -30.72 -24.00
N GLU A 223 -21.95 -30.42 -23.42
CA GLU A 223 -23.21 -31.13 -23.70
C GLU A 223 -23.56 -31.06 -25.19
N LYS A 224 -23.51 -29.86 -25.77
CA LYS A 224 -23.72 -29.67 -27.22
C LYS A 224 -22.70 -30.45 -28.06
N THR A 225 -21.46 -30.55 -27.60
CA THR A 225 -20.39 -31.30 -28.28
C THR A 225 -20.61 -32.81 -28.18
N ASN A 226 -21.07 -33.31 -27.03
CA ASN A 226 -21.40 -34.73 -26.81
C ASN A 226 -22.53 -35.17 -27.76
N THR A 227 -23.61 -34.40 -27.85
CA THR A 227 -24.73 -34.67 -28.77
C THR A 227 -24.30 -34.67 -30.23
N LYS A 228 -23.38 -33.75 -30.61
CA LYS A 228 -22.88 -33.66 -31.99
C LYS A 228 -21.99 -34.84 -32.39
N HIS A 229 -21.24 -35.41 -31.46
CA HIS A 229 -20.30 -36.51 -31.71
C HIS A 229 -20.84 -37.89 -31.33
N THR A 230 -22.15 -38.00 -31.03
CA THR A 230 -22.84 -39.25 -30.70
C THR A 230 -22.14 -40.03 -29.58
N PHE A 231 -21.60 -39.31 -28.59
CA PHE A 231 -21.14 -39.94 -27.36
C PHE A 231 -22.38 -40.26 -26.52
N VAL A 232 -22.81 -41.52 -26.54
CA VAL A 232 -23.81 -42.04 -25.62
C VAL A 232 -23.07 -42.41 -24.35
N GLU A 233 -23.38 -41.76 -23.23
CA GLU A 233 -23.02 -42.30 -21.93
C GLU A 233 -23.77 -43.63 -21.79
N GLU A 234 -23.05 -44.75 -21.82
CA GLU A 234 -23.62 -46.02 -21.35
C GLU A 234 -23.94 -45.82 -19.86
N THR A 235 -25.23 -45.65 -19.56
CA THR A 235 -25.80 -45.58 -18.21
C THR A 235 -25.52 -46.83 -17.40
#